data_AF-A0A150VXK4-F1
#
_entry.id   AF-A0A150VXK4-F1
#
_cell.length_a   1.000
_cell.length_b   1.000
_cell.length_c   1.000
_cell.angle_alpha   90.00
_cell.angle_beta   90.00
_cell.angle_gamma   90.00
#
_symmetry.space_group_name_H-M   'P 1'
#
loop_
_entity.id
_entity.type
_entity.pdbx_description
1 polymer ?
#
loop_
_entity_poly.entity_id
_entity_poly.type
_entity_poly.pdbx_seq_one_letter_code
_entity_poly.pdbx_strand_id
1 'polypeptide(L)'
;MDMEERDVDRDLRVLDLLVALGRQGVVEADGGIPETAPDSRKAFFAMAGFEVVPTRTVPQKDPDARERVDTLWHEEADRMGLFDGDGEFLLLGSRFSKSPTGGWSRMRDTIGTRLPSRIAAATGNQEFVAASLDGRSMCAVSVEEYDDWIITHSFETTESEAAGFEATE
;
A
#
# COMPACT_ATOMS: atom_id res chain seq x y z
N MET A 1 20.29 11.78 -23.22
CA MET A 1 20.14 10.62 -22.33
C MET A 1 19.18 9.70 -23.02
N ASP A 2 19.71 8.58 -23.48
CA ASP A 2 18.99 7.63 -24.31
C ASP A 2 17.93 6.87 -23.48
N MET A 3 16.87 6.45 -24.14
CA MET A 3 15.71 5.81 -23.51
C MET A 3 16.09 4.50 -22.80
N GLU A 4 17.00 3.72 -23.39
CA GLU A 4 17.50 2.46 -22.82
C GLU A 4 18.31 2.67 -21.52
N GLU A 5 19.09 3.74 -21.43
CA GLU A 5 19.87 4.07 -20.24
C GLU A 5 18.98 4.43 -19.04
N ARG A 6 17.80 5.01 -19.32
CA ARG A 6 16.80 5.34 -18.29
C ARG A 6 16.07 4.10 -17.75
N ASP A 7 15.84 3.11 -18.59
CA ASP A 7 15.18 1.87 -18.18
C ASP A 7 16.11 1.00 -17.32
N VAL A 8 17.41 0.94 -17.65
CA VAL A 8 18.40 0.23 -16.82
C VAL A 8 18.58 0.88 -15.45
N ASP A 9 18.74 2.21 -15.38
CA ASP A 9 18.84 2.94 -14.11
C ASP A 9 17.56 2.77 -13.27
N ARG A 10 16.40 2.65 -13.91
CA ARG A 10 15.13 2.39 -13.24
C ARG A 10 15.09 0.99 -12.62
N ASP A 11 15.45 -0.04 -13.36
CA ASP A 11 15.40 -1.42 -12.88
C ASP A 11 16.35 -1.63 -11.70
N LEU A 12 17.53 -1.00 -11.75
CA LEU A 12 18.49 -1.02 -10.64
C LEU A 12 17.90 -0.37 -9.37
N ARG A 13 17.21 0.77 -9.50
CA ARG A 13 16.56 1.43 -8.34
C ARG A 13 15.44 0.60 -7.73
N VAL A 14 14.68 -0.13 -8.57
CA VAL A 14 13.63 -1.04 -8.08
C VAL A 14 14.26 -2.22 -7.33
N LEU A 15 15.31 -2.82 -7.87
CA LEU A 15 16.03 -3.91 -7.21
C LEU A 15 16.65 -3.47 -5.89
N ASP A 16 17.30 -2.30 -5.84
CA ASP A 16 17.86 -1.74 -4.61
C ASP A 16 16.78 -1.52 -3.54
N LEU A 17 15.60 -1.07 -3.94
CA LEU A 17 14.47 -0.87 -3.04
C LEU A 17 13.92 -2.20 -2.50
N LEU A 18 13.76 -3.22 -3.35
CA LEU A 18 13.35 -4.56 -2.92
C LEU A 18 14.37 -5.18 -1.96
N VAL A 19 15.67 -4.99 -2.21
CA VAL A 19 16.73 -5.42 -1.29
C VAL A 19 16.64 -4.66 0.04
N ALA A 20 16.40 -3.35 0.02
CA ALA A 20 16.24 -2.55 1.22
C ALA A 20 15.01 -2.99 2.05
N LEU A 21 13.88 -3.23 1.40
CA LEU A 21 12.67 -3.79 2.02
C LEU A 21 12.91 -5.18 2.60
N GLY A 22 13.60 -6.05 1.86
CA GLY A 22 13.94 -7.40 2.31
C GLY A 22 14.81 -7.41 3.58
N ARG A 23 15.75 -6.46 3.71
CA ARG A 23 16.51 -6.26 4.96
C ARG A 23 15.65 -5.82 6.14
N GLN A 24 14.49 -5.24 5.84
CA GLN A 24 13.47 -4.89 6.82
C GLN A 24 12.39 -5.97 6.95
N GLY A 25 12.58 -7.18 6.41
CA GLY A 25 11.63 -8.29 6.53
C GLY A 25 10.35 -8.12 5.72
N VAL A 26 10.34 -7.21 4.75
CA VAL A 26 9.25 -7.05 3.76
C VAL A 26 9.78 -7.60 2.44
N VAL A 27 9.37 -8.82 2.08
CA VAL A 27 9.90 -9.54 0.92
C VAL A 27 8.85 -9.64 -0.17
N GLU A 28 9.27 -9.71 -1.43
CA GLU A 28 8.34 -10.00 -2.52
C GLU A 28 7.77 -11.42 -2.34
N ALA A 29 6.46 -11.55 -2.53
CA ALA A 29 5.75 -12.81 -2.45
C ALA A 29 5.48 -13.38 -3.85
N ASP A 30 5.40 -14.70 -3.92
CA ASP A 30 5.12 -15.41 -5.18
C ASP A 30 3.66 -15.20 -5.65
N GLY A 31 3.38 -15.52 -6.92
CA GLY A 31 2.02 -15.59 -7.44
C GLY A 31 1.49 -14.32 -8.09
N GLY A 32 2.31 -13.28 -8.24
CA GLY A 32 1.96 -12.05 -8.97
C GLY A 32 0.82 -11.26 -8.33
N ILE A 33 0.34 -10.23 -9.04
CA ILE A 33 -0.75 -9.37 -8.56
C ILE A 33 -2.10 -10.03 -8.84
N PRO A 34 -2.96 -10.26 -7.83
CA PRO A 34 -4.28 -10.84 -8.03
C PRO A 34 -5.16 -9.97 -8.93
N GLU A 35 -6.05 -10.59 -9.72
CA GLU A 35 -7.06 -9.86 -10.52
C GLU A 35 -8.04 -9.07 -9.63
N THR A 36 -8.19 -9.49 -8.37
CA THR A 36 -8.98 -8.80 -7.34
C THR A 36 -8.30 -7.55 -6.80
N ALA A 37 -7.03 -7.29 -7.14
CA ALA A 37 -6.33 -6.11 -6.65
C ALA A 37 -7.11 -4.83 -6.99
N PRO A 38 -7.26 -3.90 -6.04
CA PRO A 38 -8.00 -2.68 -6.30
C PRO A 38 -7.24 -1.84 -7.34
N ASP A 39 -7.95 -0.99 -8.07
CA ASP A 39 -7.28 -0.08 -9.01
C ASP A 39 -6.29 0.81 -8.24
N SER A 40 -5.01 0.79 -8.63
CA SER A 40 -3.95 1.45 -7.87
C SER A 40 -4.13 2.98 -7.85
N ARG A 41 -4.73 3.55 -8.89
CA ARG A 41 -5.06 4.98 -8.97
C ARG A 41 -6.20 5.32 -8.01
N LYS A 42 -7.27 4.51 -7.94
CA LYS A 42 -8.33 4.68 -6.94
C LYS A 42 -7.78 4.58 -5.52
N ALA A 43 -6.93 3.60 -5.23
CA ALA A 43 -6.30 3.46 -3.92
C ALA A 43 -5.41 4.66 -3.56
N PHE A 44 -4.64 5.17 -4.52
CA PHE A 44 -3.85 6.39 -4.32
C PHE A 44 -4.74 7.60 -3.99
N PHE A 45 -5.85 7.81 -4.72
CA PHE A 45 -6.77 8.91 -4.42
C PHE A 45 -7.57 8.71 -3.12
N ALA A 46 -7.80 7.47 -2.69
CA ALA A 46 -8.37 7.20 -1.38
C ALA A 46 -7.44 7.60 -0.23
N MET A 47 -6.13 7.70 -0.49
CA MET A 47 -5.13 8.18 0.48
C MET A 47 -4.81 9.67 0.33
N ALA A 48 -4.59 10.16 -0.90
CA ALA A 48 -4.10 11.51 -1.19
C ALA A 48 -5.17 12.46 -1.80
N GLY A 49 -6.45 12.08 -1.73
CA GLY A 49 -7.55 12.89 -2.23
C GLY A 49 -7.82 14.12 -1.37
N PHE A 50 -8.31 15.20 -2.00
CA PHE A 50 -8.58 16.47 -1.31
C PHE A 50 -9.60 16.37 -0.17
N GLU A 51 -10.56 15.43 -0.27
CA GLU A 51 -11.62 15.21 0.73
C GLU A 51 -11.30 14.06 1.70
N VAL A 52 -10.08 13.54 1.69
CA VAL A 52 -9.70 12.42 2.57
C VAL A 52 -9.78 12.88 4.03
N VAL A 53 -10.44 12.06 4.84
CA VAL A 53 -10.51 12.22 6.30
C VAL A 53 -9.73 11.05 6.92
N PRO A 54 -8.75 11.32 7.79
CA PRO A 54 -7.98 10.25 8.41
C PRO A 54 -8.86 9.42 9.35
N THR A 55 -8.60 8.11 9.40
CA THR A 55 -9.16 7.23 10.44
C THR A 55 -8.48 7.50 11.78
N ARG A 56 -7.15 7.73 11.77
CA ARG A 56 -6.38 8.17 12.94
C ARG A 56 -5.41 9.27 12.53
N THR A 57 -5.15 10.18 13.46
CA THR A 57 -4.19 11.28 13.29
C THR A 57 -3.15 11.20 14.40
N VAL A 58 -1.87 11.26 14.03
CA VAL A 58 -0.74 11.27 14.96
C VAL A 58 0.08 12.54 14.76
N PRO A 59 0.11 13.46 15.74
CA PRO A 59 0.94 14.65 15.63
C PRO A 59 2.43 14.32 15.57
N GLN A 60 3.14 14.80 14.55
CA GLN A 60 4.57 14.52 14.35
C GLN A 60 5.45 15.10 15.47
N LYS A 61 4.95 16.13 16.17
CA LYS A 61 5.63 16.73 17.33
C LYS A 61 5.62 15.83 18.57
N ASP A 62 4.83 14.76 18.56
CA ASP A 62 4.82 13.80 19.66
C ASP A 62 6.17 13.07 19.70
N PRO A 63 6.88 13.02 20.84
CA PRO A 63 8.15 12.31 20.95
C PRO A 63 8.05 10.83 20.55
N ASP A 64 6.86 10.23 20.69
CA ASP A 64 6.61 8.82 20.39
C ASP A 64 5.80 8.64 19.09
N ALA A 65 5.71 9.68 18.23
CA ALA A 65 4.88 9.68 17.01
C ALA A 65 5.07 8.42 16.15
N ARG A 66 6.33 8.02 15.94
CA ARG A 66 6.68 6.86 15.12
C ARG A 66 6.13 5.55 15.69
N GLU A 67 6.29 5.31 16.99
CA GLU A 67 5.77 4.12 17.66
C GLU A 67 4.23 4.11 17.68
N ARG A 68 3.63 5.30 17.81
CA ARG A 68 2.17 5.47 17.74
C ARG A 68 1.64 5.17 16.34
N VAL A 69 2.30 5.64 15.28
CA VAL A 69 1.94 5.28 13.90
C VAL A 69 2.04 3.77 13.69
N ASP A 70 3.13 3.14 14.11
CA ASP A 70 3.29 1.69 14.02
C ASP A 70 2.14 0.93 14.70
N THR A 71 1.79 1.33 15.92
CA THR A 71 0.75 0.67 16.72
C THR A 71 -0.63 0.87 16.11
N LEU A 72 -1.02 2.13 15.87
CA LEU A 72 -2.34 2.47 15.36
C LEU A 72 -2.56 1.94 13.94
N TRP A 73 -1.53 1.94 13.10
CA TRP A 73 -1.64 1.38 11.75
C TRP A 73 -1.90 -0.12 11.78
N HIS A 74 -1.22 -0.87 12.67
CA HIS A 74 -1.45 -2.30 12.85
C HIS A 74 -2.83 -2.60 13.41
N GLU A 75 -3.30 -1.83 14.41
CA GLU A 75 -4.68 -1.95 14.91
C GLU A 75 -5.72 -1.81 13.80
N GLU A 76 -5.55 -0.83 12.91
CA GLU A 76 -6.46 -0.62 11.79
C GLU A 76 -6.30 -1.68 10.69
N ALA A 77 -5.08 -2.11 10.38
CA ALA A 77 -4.81 -3.16 9.40
C ALA A 77 -5.43 -4.50 9.84
N ASP A 78 -5.30 -4.87 11.11
CA ASP A 78 -5.89 -6.07 11.68
C ASP A 78 -7.42 -6.00 11.69
N ARG A 79 -7.98 -4.85 12.10
CA ARG A 79 -9.43 -4.62 12.09
C ARG A 79 -10.04 -4.77 10.69
N MET A 80 -9.28 -4.41 9.66
CA MET A 80 -9.71 -4.46 8.26
C MET A 80 -9.40 -5.80 7.58
N GLY A 81 -8.71 -6.72 8.25
CA GLY A 81 -8.28 -7.99 7.65
C GLY A 81 -7.31 -7.80 6.48
N LEU A 82 -6.36 -6.86 6.63
CA LEU A 82 -5.47 -6.46 5.55
C LEU A 82 -4.56 -7.61 5.09
N PHE A 83 -4.01 -8.36 6.04
CA PHE A 83 -3.09 -9.47 5.77
C PHE A 83 -3.85 -10.77 5.58
N ASP A 84 -3.36 -11.63 4.69
CA ASP A 84 -3.79 -13.03 4.66
C ASP A 84 -3.12 -13.86 5.78
N GLY A 85 -3.40 -15.17 5.80
CA GLY A 85 -2.84 -16.08 6.80
C GLY A 85 -1.31 -16.22 6.77
N ASP A 86 -0.66 -15.83 5.68
CA ASP A 86 0.79 -15.88 5.49
C ASP A 86 1.46 -14.50 5.67
N GLY A 87 0.69 -13.47 6.04
CA GLY A 87 1.19 -12.10 6.20
C GLY A 87 1.38 -11.37 4.87
N GLU A 88 0.71 -11.81 3.81
CA GLU A 88 0.80 -11.21 2.48
C GLU A 88 -0.20 -10.09 2.26
N PHE A 89 0.21 -9.11 1.46
CA PHE A 89 -0.55 -7.91 1.14
C PHE A 89 -0.03 -7.28 -0.16
N LEU A 90 -0.76 -6.30 -0.67
CA LEU A 90 -0.34 -5.47 -1.79
C LEU A 90 0.26 -4.17 -1.25
N LEU A 91 1.46 -3.81 -1.71
CA LEU A 91 2.13 -2.57 -1.38
C LEU A 91 2.16 -1.64 -2.60
N LEU A 92 1.76 -0.39 -2.39
CA LEU A 92 1.93 0.71 -3.32
C LEU A 92 2.60 1.84 -2.56
N GLY A 93 3.73 2.36 -3.03
CA GLY A 93 4.33 3.53 -2.41
C GLY A 93 4.61 4.65 -3.39
N SER A 94 4.66 5.87 -2.87
CA SER A 94 4.85 7.11 -3.65
C SER A 94 6.15 7.13 -4.49
N ARG A 95 7.18 6.38 -4.07
CA ARG A 95 8.44 6.20 -4.84
C ARG A 95 8.50 4.96 -5.72
N PHE A 96 7.51 4.05 -5.63
CA PHE A 96 7.47 2.82 -6.41
C PHE A 96 6.93 3.05 -7.83
N SER A 97 6.34 4.22 -8.12
CA SER A 97 5.82 4.47 -9.47
C SER A 97 5.88 5.94 -9.93
N LYS A 98 6.65 6.19 -10.99
CA LYS A 98 6.37 7.24 -11.98
C LYS A 98 5.83 6.67 -13.30
N SER A 99 5.35 5.42 -13.30
CA SER A 99 4.55 4.94 -14.42
C SER A 99 3.10 5.34 -14.18
N PRO A 100 2.37 5.87 -15.18
CA PRO A 100 0.91 6.00 -15.11
C PRO A 100 0.19 4.65 -14.93
N THR A 101 0.91 3.52 -15.03
CA THR A 101 0.49 2.14 -14.70
C THR A 101 1.17 1.58 -13.44
N GLY A 102 1.66 2.45 -12.54
CA GLY A 102 2.27 2.09 -11.26
C GLY A 102 1.44 1.10 -10.46
N GLY A 103 1.81 -0.16 -10.54
CA GLY A 103 1.04 -1.27 -10.01
C GLY A 103 1.39 -1.57 -8.56
N TRP A 104 0.58 -2.45 -7.98
CA TRP A 104 0.88 -3.11 -6.73
C TRP A 104 2.15 -3.95 -6.83
N SER A 105 2.87 -4.08 -5.72
CA SER A 105 3.80 -5.17 -5.46
C SER A 105 3.16 -6.11 -4.46
N ARG A 106 3.15 -7.42 -4.74
CA ARG A 106 2.71 -8.41 -3.74
C ARG A 106 3.86 -8.68 -2.79
N MET A 107 3.66 -8.38 -1.52
CA MET A 107 4.68 -8.46 -0.49
C MET A 107 4.23 -9.38 0.63
N ARG A 108 5.19 -9.95 1.36
CA ARG A 108 4.98 -10.65 2.63
C ARG A 108 5.71 -9.94 3.74
N ASP A 109 5.02 -9.68 4.84
CA ASP A 109 5.64 -9.22 6.07
C ASP A 109 6.06 -10.41 6.95
N THR A 110 7.37 -10.65 7.03
CA THR A 110 7.93 -11.77 7.80
C THR A 110 8.15 -11.47 9.29
N ILE A 111 7.94 -10.22 9.71
CA ILE A 111 8.16 -9.77 11.09
C ILE A 111 6.83 -9.50 11.81
N GLY A 112 5.80 -9.05 11.08
CA GLY A 112 4.44 -8.86 11.58
C GLY A 112 4.27 -7.70 12.56
N THR A 113 5.27 -6.83 12.73
CA THR A 113 5.21 -5.68 13.64
C THR A 113 5.92 -4.46 13.06
N ARG A 114 5.50 -3.25 13.46
CA ARG A 114 6.12 -1.97 13.08
C ARG A 114 6.39 -1.84 11.58
N LEU A 115 5.39 -2.20 10.76
CA LEU A 115 5.53 -2.23 9.31
C LEU A 115 5.76 -0.81 8.74
N PRO A 116 5.02 0.24 9.17
CA PRO A 116 5.29 1.61 8.73
C PRO A 116 6.74 2.06 8.94
N SER A 117 7.28 1.85 10.15
CA SER A 117 8.67 2.18 10.46
C SER A 117 9.69 1.46 9.58
N ARG A 118 9.42 0.20 9.23
CA ARG A 118 10.31 -0.62 8.41
C ARG A 118 10.27 -0.21 6.95
N ILE A 119 9.08 0.09 6.42
CA ILE A 119 8.94 0.67 5.08
C ILE A 119 9.67 2.02 5.02
N ALA A 120 9.47 2.90 5.99
CA ALA A 120 10.15 4.19 6.05
C ALA A 120 11.69 4.07 6.09
N ALA A 121 12.21 3.09 6.83
CA ALA A 121 13.65 2.81 6.88
C ALA A 121 14.21 2.32 5.53
N ALA A 122 13.43 1.58 4.75
CA ALA A 122 13.83 1.09 3.43
C ALA A 122 13.71 2.15 2.32
N THR A 123 12.64 2.94 2.34
CA THR A 123 12.28 3.86 1.25
C THR A 123 12.78 5.29 1.47
N GLY A 124 13.11 5.64 2.73
CA GLY A 124 13.30 7.01 3.17
C GLY A 124 12.01 7.86 3.15
N ASN A 125 10.84 7.22 3.05
CA ASN A 125 9.53 7.86 3.03
C ASN A 125 8.51 7.06 3.87
N GLN A 126 7.80 7.73 4.78
CA GLN A 126 6.77 7.12 5.60
C GLN A 126 5.46 6.86 4.84
N GLU A 127 5.26 7.52 3.69
CA GLU A 127 4.03 7.36 2.91
C GLU A 127 3.99 6.07 2.10
N PHE A 128 2.92 5.32 2.30
CA PHE A 128 2.60 4.14 1.50
C PHE A 128 1.12 3.78 1.64
N VAL A 129 0.65 2.96 0.71
CA VAL A 129 -0.66 2.34 0.71
C VAL A 129 -0.46 0.83 0.75
N ALA A 130 -1.16 0.17 1.65
CA ALA A 130 -1.28 -1.28 1.66
C ALA A 130 -2.74 -1.68 1.38
N ALA A 131 -2.93 -2.79 0.66
CA ALA A 131 -4.24 -3.36 0.40
C ALA A 131 -4.23 -4.88 0.59
N SER A 132 -5.40 -5.45 0.90
CA SER A 132 -5.57 -6.89 1.00
C SER A 132 -5.50 -7.56 -0.37
N LEU A 133 -5.10 -8.84 -0.42
CA LEU A 133 -5.04 -9.60 -1.68
C LEU A 133 -6.42 -9.81 -2.31
N ASP A 134 -7.48 -9.86 -1.51
CA ASP A 134 -8.86 -9.91 -1.99
C ASP A 134 -9.38 -8.55 -2.51
N GLY A 135 -8.57 -7.50 -2.37
CA GLY A 135 -8.80 -6.14 -2.82
C GLY A 135 -9.96 -5.41 -2.16
N ARG A 136 -10.45 -5.89 -1.02
CA ARG A 136 -11.57 -5.27 -0.29
C ARG A 136 -11.14 -4.20 0.70
N SER A 137 -9.90 -4.28 1.20
CA SER A 137 -9.43 -3.45 2.30
C SER A 137 -8.17 -2.69 1.94
N MET A 138 -8.05 -1.46 2.44
CA MET A 138 -6.87 -0.61 2.34
C MET A 138 -6.54 -0.03 3.71
N CYS A 139 -5.24 0.03 4.03
CA CYS A 139 -4.70 0.81 5.13
C CYS A 139 -3.45 1.55 4.65
N ALA A 140 -3.41 2.87 4.81
CA ALA A 140 -2.35 3.72 4.30
C ALA A 140 -1.79 4.64 5.38
N VAL A 141 -0.56 5.10 5.15
CA VAL A 141 0.05 6.22 5.87
C VAL A 141 0.30 7.36 4.90
N SER A 142 -0.13 8.57 5.27
CA SER A 142 0.19 9.81 4.58
C SER A 142 0.85 10.79 5.54
N VAL A 143 1.73 11.65 5.01
CA VAL A 143 2.46 12.66 5.78
C VAL A 143 1.88 14.02 5.42
N GLU A 144 1.07 14.57 6.33
CA GLU A 144 0.55 15.93 6.23
C GLU A 144 1.45 16.89 7.02
N GLU A 145 1.33 18.19 6.75
CA GLU A 145 2.29 19.24 7.18
C GLU A 145 2.78 19.13 8.64
N TYR A 146 1.93 18.65 9.56
CA TYR A 146 2.26 18.46 10.98
C TYR A 146 1.84 17.12 11.56
N ASP A 147 1.15 16.28 10.79
CA ASP A 147 0.48 15.10 11.28
C ASP A 147 0.72 13.92 10.34
N ASP A 148 0.92 12.75 10.92
CA ASP A 148 0.87 11.49 10.19
C ASP A 148 -0.56 10.96 10.23
N TRP A 149 -1.11 10.69 9.06
CA TRP A 149 -2.48 10.23 8.88
C TRP A 149 -2.48 8.73 8.61
N ILE A 150 -3.31 7.99 9.35
CA ILE A 150 -3.66 6.61 9.04
C ILE A 150 -5.04 6.61 8.41
N ILE A 151 -5.14 6.08 7.21
CA ILE A 151 -6.35 6.12 6.39
C ILE A 151 -6.76 4.69 6.07
N THR A 152 -7.98 4.33 6.43
CA THR A 152 -8.59 3.06 6.02
C THR A 152 -9.62 3.30 4.94
N HIS A 153 -9.73 2.36 4.00
CA HIS A 153 -10.76 2.40 2.96
C HIS A 153 -11.24 0.97 2.65
N SER A 154 -12.53 0.82 2.38
CA SER A 154 -13.10 -0.42 1.86
C SER A 154 -13.47 -0.21 0.40
N PHE A 155 -13.04 -1.11 -0.47
CA PHE A 155 -13.49 -1.12 -1.85
C PHE A 155 -14.75 -1.97 -1.95
N GLU A 156 -15.82 -1.41 -2.50
CA GLU A 156 -17.02 -2.18 -2.80
C GLU A 156 -16.70 -3.21 -3.88
N THR A 157 -17.08 -4.47 -3.66
CA THR A 157 -17.16 -5.43 -4.75
C THR A 157 -18.23 -4.91 -5.70
N THR A 158 -17.81 -4.41 -6.85
CA THR A 158 -18.76 -4.25 -7.95
C THR A 158 -19.18 -5.67 -8.30
N GLU A 159 -20.33 -6.13 -7.79
CA GLU A 159 -21.02 -7.25 -8.40
C GLU A 159 -21.16 -6.88 -9.88
N SER A 160 -20.43 -7.58 -10.73
CA SER A 160 -20.61 -7.46 -12.17
C SER A 160 -22.11 -7.60 -12.44
N GLU A 161 -22.70 -6.66 -13.17
CA GLU A 161 -24.06 -6.75 -13.68
C GLU A 161 -24.19 -8.03 -14.55
N ALA A 162 -24.37 -9.17 -13.88
CA ALA A 162 -24.69 -10.47 -14.47
C ALA A 162 -26.14 -10.81 -14.14
N ALA A 163 -27.04 -9.86 -14.33
CA ALA A 163 -28.48 -10.07 -14.29
C ALA A 163 -29.15 -9.10 -15.28
N GLY A 164 -29.33 -9.52 -16.53
CA GLY A 164 -30.13 -8.72 -17.47
C GLY A 164 -29.94 -9.00 -18.95
N PHE A 165 -29.81 -10.25 -19.39
CA PHE A 165 -30.22 -10.58 -20.75
C PHE A 165 -30.86 -11.98 -20.77
N GLU A 166 -32.01 -12.08 -20.11
CA GLU A 166 -32.95 -13.14 -20.41
C GLU A 166 -33.59 -12.88 -21.78
N ALA A 167 -33.83 -13.98 -22.48
CA ALA A 167 -34.25 -14.07 -23.86
C ALA A 167 -35.56 -13.33 -24.17
N THR A 168 -35.71 -12.94 -25.43
CA THR A 168 -37.03 -12.87 -26.05
C THR A 168 -36.97 -13.65 -27.35
N GLU A 169 -37.88 -14.62 -27.44
CA GLU A 169 -38.13 -15.53 -28.56
C GLU A 169 -38.53 -14.81 -29.86
#